data_AF-A0A3B0JDX9-F1
#
_entry.id   AF-A0A3B0JDX9-F1
#
_cell.length_a   1.000
_cell.length_b   1.000
_cell.length_c   1.000
_cell.angle_alpha   90.00
_cell.angle_beta   90.00
_cell.angle_gamma   90.00
#
_symmetry.space_group_name_H-M   'P 1'
#
loop_
_entity.id
_entity.type
_entity.pdbx_description
1 polymer ?
#
loop_
_entity_poly.entity_id
_entity_poly.type
_entity_poly.pdbx_seq_one_letter_code
_entity_poly.pdbx_strand_id
1 'polypeptide(L)'
;MSEAKEENRGVVIVSCDFEIKGKIPKEAFELFAAAQAQILGLRGYIVHVSENCFRGQLQGPQLLIESFKQVILSVAEYLAAVKEFVIKNLTAIQECSYKSFEVRTTCPGECKPPPSGPKPSTSS
;
A
#
# COMPACT_ATOMS: atom_id res chain seq x y z
N MET A 1 -28.18 -2.28 -11.28
CA MET A 1 -26.84 -2.72 -11.75
C MET A 1 -25.84 -2.35 -10.68
N SER A 2 -25.41 -3.32 -9.86
CA SER A 2 -24.20 -3.25 -9.02
C SER A 2 -24.06 -4.63 -8.37
N GLU A 3 -22.86 -4.96 -7.93
CA GLU A 3 -22.42 -6.28 -7.44
C GLU A 3 -21.95 -7.22 -8.55
N ALA A 4 -20.85 -6.84 -9.19
CA ALA A 4 -19.89 -7.82 -9.66
C ALA A 4 -19.37 -8.57 -8.42
N LYS A 5 -20.04 -9.68 -8.07
CA LYS A 5 -19.44 -10.77 -7.30
C LYS A 5 -18.38 -11.38 -8.21
N GLU A 6 -17.18 -10.83 -8.14
CA GLU A 6 -16.02 -11.40 -8.81
C GLU A 6 -15.75 -12.79 -8.22
N GLU A 7 -15.72 -13.75 -9.13
CA GLU A 7 -15.64 -15.18 -8.93
C GLU A 7 -14.39 -15.56 -8.13
N ASN A 8 -14.59 -15.93 -6.87
CA ASN A 8 -13.54 -16.34 -5.94
C ASN A 8 -12.97 -17.72 -6.31
N ARG A 9 -12.09 -17.78 -7.32
CA ARG A 9 -11.11 -18.88 -7.45
C ARG A 9 -9.83 -18.51 -6.69
N GLY A 10 -9.87 -18.71 -5.37
CA GLY A 10 -8.67 -18.89 -4.54
C GLY A 10 -7.68 -17.72 -4.49
N VAL A 11 -8.11 -16.48 -4.72
CA VAL A 11 -7.20 -15.33 -4.60
C VAL A 11 -7.05 -14.96 -3.13
N VAL A 12 -5.91 -15.32 -2.55
CA VAL A 12 -5.56 -14.95 -1.17
C VAL A 12 -5.25 -13.45 -1.15
N ILE A 13 -6.15 -12.70 -0.52
CA ILE A 13 -5.90 -11.30 -0.19
C ILE A 13 -5.00 -11.26 1.03
N VAL A 14 -3.93 -10.47 0.96
CA VAL A 14 -3.00 -10.27 2.06
C VAL A 14 -2.88 -8.79 2.36
N SER A 15 -2.64 -8.49 3.63
CA SER A 15 -2.17 -7.19 4.13
C SER A 15 -0.69 -7.33 4.44
N CYS A 16 0.13 -6.40 3.96
CA CYS A 16 1.53 -6.34 4.35
C CYS A 16 1.98 -4.89 4.51
N ASP A 17 2.91 -4.68 5.41
CA ASP A 17 3.60 -3.41 5.54
C ASP A 17 4.82 -3.40 4.63
N PHE A 18 5.16 -2.26 4.07
CA PHE A 18 6.37 -2.10 3.28
C PHE A 18 7.19 -0.91 3.76
N GLU A 19 8.51 -1.04 3.60
CA GLU A 19 9.49 -0.01 3.91
C GLU A 19 10.46 0.11 2.75
N ILE A 20 10.68 1.33 2.28
CA ILE A 20 11.52 1.66 1.14
C ILE A 20 12.58 2.61 1.63
N LYS A 21 13.84 2.19 1.56
CA LYS A 21 14.98 3.03 1.91
C LYS A 21 15.69 3.43 0.63
N GLY A 22 15.98 4.70 0.47
CA GLY A 22 16.58 5.20 -0.76
C GLY A 22 16.52 6.71 -0.87
N LYS A 23 17.43 7.28 -1.64
CA LYS A 23 17.44 8.71 -1.92
C LYS A 23 16.52 9.01 -3.09
N ILE A 24 15.23 9.19 -2.79
CA ILE A 24 14.18 9.28 -3.79
C ILE A 24 13.43 10.61 -3.62
N PRO A 25 13.18 11.36 -4.69
CA PRO A 25 12.36 12.57 -4.62
C PRO A 25 10.93 12.25 -4.16
N LYS A 26 10.56 12.77 -2.99
CA LYS A 26 9.29 12.50 -2.30
C LYS A 26 8.06 12.61 -3.19
N GLU A 27 7.80 13.80 -3.75
CA GLU A 27 6.55 14.06 -4.49
C GLU A 27 6.39 13.13 -5.70
N ALA A 28 7.45 12.99 -6.50
CA ALA A 28 7.41 12.13 -7.69
C ALA A 28 7.18 10.65 -7.31
N PHE A 29 7.82 10.19 -6.23
CA PHE A 29 7.72 8.81 -5.81
C PHE A 29 6.40 8.45 -5.15
N GLU A 30 5.87 9.33 -4.30
CA GLU A 30 4.56 9.14 -3.68
C GLU A 30 3.46 9.04 -4.75
N LEU A 31 3.50 9.93 -5.75
CA LEU A 31 2.59 9.90 -6.90
C LEU A 31 2.76 8.65 -7.74
N PHE A 32 4.02 8.26 -8.03
CA PHE A 32 4.31 7.05 -8.79
C PHE A 32 3.80 5.79 -8.08
N ALA A 33 4.14 5.61 -6.81
CA ALA A 33 3.71 4.48 -6.01
C ALA A 33 2.18 4.42 -5.90
N ALA A 34 1.52 5.57 -5.68
CA ALA A 34 0.07 5.62 -5.63
C ALA A 34 -0.59 5.29 -6.97
N ALA A 35 -0.03 5.75 -8.08
CA ALA A 35 -0.53 5.40 -9.41
C ALA A 35 -0.37 3.91 -9.71
N GLN A 36 0.81 3.33 -9.44
CA GLN A 36 1.07 1.90 -9.66
C GLN A 36 0.16 1.01 -8.80
N ALA A 37 -0.03 1.37 -7.53
CA ALA A 37 -0.94 0.66 -6.65
C ALA A 37 -2.38 0.69 -7.18
N GLN A 38 -2.87 1.86 -7.63
CA GLN A 38 -4.20 1.99 -8.21
C GLN A 38 -4.36 1.23 -9.52
N ILE A 39 -3.36 1.24 -10.41
CA ILE A 39 -3.37 0.48 -11.66
C ILE A 39 -3.46 -1.03 -11.38
N LEU A 40 -2.74 -1.50 -10.36
CA LEU A 40 -2.78 -2.90 -9.92
C LEU A 40 -4.01 -3.22 -9.05
N GLY A 41 -4.90 -2.27 -8.77
CA GLY A 41 -6.06 -2.48 -7.88
C GLY A 41 -5.69 -2.77 -6.42
N LEU A 42 -4.47 -2.44 -6.01
CA LEU A 42 -4.01 -2.52 -4.62
C LEU A 42 -4.56 -1.35 -3.81
N ARG A 43 -4.74 -1.59 -2.52
CA ARG A 43 -5.26 -0.60 -1.57
C ARG A 43 -4.28 -0.40 -0.43
N GLY A 44 -4.36 0.74 0.25
CA GLY A 44 -3.47 1.02 1.37
C GLY A 44 -2.97 2.45 1.39
N TYR A 45 -1.74 2.64 1.83
CA TYR A 45 -1.17 3.98 1.88
C TYR A 45 0.35 3.96 1.80
N ILE A 46 0.92 5.08 1.37
CA ILE A 46 2.34 5.39 1.50
C ILE A 46 2.51 6.65 2.34
N VAL A 47 3.57 6.69 3.14
CA VAL A 47 3.95 7.82 3.98
C VAL A 47 5.45 8.02 3.92
N HIS A 48 5.88 9.25 3.68
CA HIS A 48 7.27 9.65 3.85
C HIS A 48 7.61 9.81 5.33
N VAL A 49 8.60 9.03 5.79
CA VAL A 49 9.04 9.01 7.19
C VAL A 49 10.25 9.91 7.39
N SER A 50 11.21 9.86 6.47
CA SER A 50 12.42 10.68 6.48
C SER A 50 13.01 10.77 5.08
N GLU A 51 13.96 11.69 4.86
CA GLU A 51 14.55 12.01 3.55
C GLU A 51 14.87 10.80 2.67
N ASN A 52 15.26 9.68 3.30
CA ASN A 52 15.62 8.45 2.59
C ASN A 52 14.77 7.24 2.99
N CYS A 53 13.55 7.44 3.51
CA CYS A 53 12.70 6.37 4.03
C CYS A 53 11.21 6.63 3.80
N PHE A 54 10.57 5.72 3.09
CA PHE A 54 9.11 5.65 2.94
C PHE A 54 8.61 4.38 3.63
N ARG A 55 7.42 4.47 4.21
CA ARG A 55 6.71 3.31 4.76
C ARG A 55 5.29 3.30 4.26
N GLY A 56 4.63 2.17 4.37
CA GLY A 56 3.24 2.08 4.00
C GLY A 56 2.66 0.71 4.25
N GLN A 57 1.41 0.56 3.85
CA GLN A 57 0.70 -0.70 3.90
C GLN A 57 0.07 -0.97 2.54
N LEU A 58 0.08 -2.22 2.12
CA LEU A 58 -0.56 -2.72 0.91
C LEU A 58 -1.54 -3.82 1.29
N GLN A 59 -2.71 -3.79 0.66
CA GLN A 59 -3.76 -4.78 0.77
C GLN A 59 -4.25 -5.15 -0.62
N GLY A 60 -4.24 -6.45 -0.90
CA GLY A 60 -4.69 -6.97 -2.17
C GLY A 60 -4.22 -8.40 -2.42
N PRO A 61 -4.47 -8.92 -3.61
CA PRO A 61 -3.96 -10.22 -4.03
C PRO A 61 -2.43 -10.28 -3.87
N GLN A 62 -1.93 -11.35 -3.26
CA GLN A 62 -0.48 -11.53 -3.06
C GLN A 62 0.32 -11.37 -4.37
N LEU A 63 -0.19 -11.91 -5.48
CA LEU A 63 0.40 -11.80 -6.81
C LEU A 63 0.60 -10.34 -7.27
N LEU A 64 -0.36 -9.47 -6.95
CA LEU A 64 -0.31 -8.06 -7.32
C LEU A 64 0.65 -7.29 -6.40
N ILE A 65 0.74 -7.66 -5.12
CA ILE A 65 1.75 -7.09 -4.20
C ILE A 65 3.16 -7.44 -4.67
N GLU A 66 3.40 -8.68 -5.12
CA GLU A 66 4.68 -9.06 -5.71
C GLU A 66 4.97 -8.29 -6.99
N SER A 67 3.96 -8.11 -7.85
CA SER A 67 4.08 -7.30 -9.06
C SER A 67 4.41 -5.84 -8.75
N PHE A 68 3.75 -5.24 -7.75
CA PHE A 68 4.07 -3.90 -7.26
C PHE A 68 5.52 -3.81 -6.78
N LYS A 69 5.97 -4.77 -5.97
CA LYS A 69 7.37 -4.84 -5.53
C LYS A 69 8.34 -4.87 -6.72
N GLN A 70 8.07 -5.70 -7.72
CA GLN A 70 8.91 -5.80 -8.91
C GLN A 70 8.97 -4.47 -9.68
N VAL A 71 7.82 -3.82 -9.89
CA VAL A 71 7.76 -2.51 -10.56
C VAL A 71 8.58 -1.46 -9.82
N ILE A 72 8.45 -1.39 -8.49
CA ILE A 72 9.22 -0.45 -7.67
C ILE A 72 10.72 -0.76 -7.77
N LEU A 73 11.11 -2.03 -7.72
CA LEU A 73 12.51 -2.45 -7.84
C LEU A 73 13.10 -2.20 -9.24
N SER A 74 12.34 -2.37 -10.31
CA SER A 74 12.80 -2.08 -11.67
C SER A 74 13.05 -0.58 -11.86
N VAL A 75 12.13 0.27 -11.38
CA VAL A 75 12.31 1.73 -11.45
C VAL A 75 13.42 2.19 -10.52
N ALA A 76 13.53 1.57 -9.35
CA ALA A 76 14.62 1.80 -8.42
C ALA A 76 16.00 1.57 -9.03
N GLU A 77 16.17 0.45 -9.72
CA GLU A 77 17.41 0.09 -10.40
C GLU A 77 17.74 1.10 -11.48
N TYR A 78 16.74 1.49 -12.28
CA TYR A 78 16.89 2.52 -13.30
C TYR A 78 17.30 3.89 -12.73
N LEU A 79 16.70 4.31 -11.62
CA LEU A 79 16.99 5.60 -10.99
C LEU A 79 18.19 5.56 -10.02
N ALA A 80 18.74 4.38 -9.74
CA ALA A 80 19.70 4.13 -8.65
C ALA A 80 19.25 4.77 -7.30
N ALA A 81 17.94 4.91 -7.11
CA ALA A 81 17.36 5.76 -6.07
C ALA A 81 16.90 4.95 -4.86
N VAL A 82 16.39 3.72 -5.06
CA VAL A 82 16.03 2.83 -3.94
C VAL A 82 17.23 1.96 -3.61
N LYS A 83 17.60 1.99 -2.32
CA LYS A 83 18.65 1.14 -1.76
C LYS A 83 18.09 -0.20 -1.28
N GLU A 84 16.87 -0.20 -0.74
CA GLU A 84 16.25 -1.38 -0.12
C GLU A 84 14.73 -1.28 -0.15
N PHE A 85 14.05 -2.39 -0.45
CA PHE A 85 12.60 -2.53 -0.32
C PHE A 85 12.30 -3.75 0.55
N VAL A 86 11.65 -3.55 1.70
CA VAL A 86 11.36 -4.59 2.68
C VAL A 86 9.87 -4.73 2.87
N ILE A 87 9.35 -5.96 2.73
CA ILE A 87 7.98 -6.30 3.11
C ILE A 87 8.01 -6.91 4.51
N LYS A 88 7.11 -6.48 5.38
CA LYS A 88 6.94 -6.95 6.77
C LYS A 88 5.46 -7.25 7.02
N ASN A 89 5.17 -7.99 8.08
CA ASN A 89 3.81 -8.23 8.58
C ASN A 89 2.83 -8.77 7.52
N LEU A 90 3.30 -9.63 6.61
CA LEU A 90 2.45 -10.26 5.60
C LEU A 90 1.43 -11.19 6.28
N THR A 91 0.16 -10.85 6.14
CA THR A 91 -0.96 -11.53 6.82
C THR A 91 -2.10 -11.72 5.84
N ALA A 92 -2.66 -12.92 5.74
CA ALA A 92 -3.86 -13.14 4.95
C ALA A 92 -5.06 -12.45 5.62
N ILE A 93 -5.82 -11.67 4.83
CA ILE A 93 -7.02 -10.95 5.29
C ILE A 93 -8.23 -11.41 4.49
N GLN A 94 -9.40 -11.39 5.12
CA GLN A 94 -10.66 -11.71 4.44
C GLN A 94 -11.26 -10.48 3.75
N GLU A 95 -11.00 -9.27 4.29
CA GLU A 95 -11.53 -8.02 3.76
C GLU A 95 -10.46 -6.92 3.81
N CYS A 96 -10.41 -6.09 2.75
CA CYS A 96 -9.54 -4.93 2.70
C CYS A 96 -10.09 -3.81 3.60
N SER A 97 -9.29 -3.35 4.55
CA SER A 97 -9.59 -2.23 5.45
C SER A 97 -9.59 -0.88 4.73
N TYR A 98 -8.87 -0.76 3.61
CA TYR A 98 -8.82 0.47 2.81
C TYR A 98 -9.75 0.39 1.60
N LYS A 99 -10.28 1.55 1.21
CA LYS A 99 -11.10 1.70 0.00
C LYS A 99 -10.25 1.92 -1.26
N SER A 100 -9.15 2.65 -1.13
CA SER A 100 -8.21 2.95 -2.21
C SER A 100 -6.79 3.05 -1.66
N PHE A 101 -5.83 3.32 -2.54
CA PHE A 101 -4.46 3.64 -2.15
C PHE A 101 -4.28 5.17 -2.01
N GLU A 102 -3.76 5.62 -0.88
CA GLU A 102 -3.64 7.05 -0.56
C GLU A 102 -2.22 7.46 -0.16
N VAL A 103 -1.81 8.66 -0.57
CA VAL A 103 -0.57 9.27 -0.07
C VAL A 103 -0.87 9.99 1.24
N ARG A 104 -0.23 9.58 2.33
CA ARG A 104 -0.33 10.22 3.63
C ARG A 104 0.88 11.10 3.87
N THR A 105 0.63 12.40 4.06
CA THR A 105 1.67 13.35 4.44
C THR A 105 1.82 13.33 5.97
N THR A 106 3.04 13.12 6.47
CA THR A 106 3.38 13.37 7.87
C THR A 106 3.35 14.88 8.11
N CYS A 107 2.19 15.42 8.48
CA CYS A 107 2.13 16.75 9.08
C CYS A 107 2.72 16.69 10.49
N PRO A 108 3.58 17.64 10.92
CA PRO A 108 4.13 17.68 12.28
C PRO A 108 3.11 18.04 13.39
N GLY A 109 1.81 17.85 13.16
CA GLY A 109 0.76 18.06 14.15
C GLY A 109 -0.43 17.16 13.85
N GLU A 110 -0.74 16.27 14.80
CA GLU A 110 -1.91 15.36 14.82
C GLU A 110 -1.96 14.26 13.75
N CYS A 111 -1.20 13.19 14.01
CA CYS A 111 -1.56 11.87 13.49
C CYS A 111 -2.81 11.35 14.24
N LYS A 112 -4.01 11.74 13.76
CA LYS A 112 -5.20 10.92 14.02
C LYS A 112 -4.94 9.52 13.40
N PRO A 113 -5.12 8.42 14.14
CA PRO A 113 -5.03 7.10 13.56
C PRO A 113 -6.02 6.98 12.38
N PRO A 114 -5.71 6.19 11.35
CA PRO A 114 -6.65 5.96 10.26
C PRO A 114 -7.99 5.50 10.83
N PRO A 115 -9.13 5.89 10.23
CA PRO A 115 -10.42 5.39 10.66
C PRO A 115 -10.31 3.86 10.61
N SER A 116 -10.36 3.26 11.80
CA SER A 116 -10.55 1.83 11.95
C SER A 116 -11.77 1.51 11.10
N GLY A 117 -11.66 0.51 10.23
CA GLY A 117 -12.78 0.01 9.42
C GLY A 117 -14.03 -0.20 10.28
N PRO A 118 -15.21 -0.24 9.64
CA PRO A 118 -16.49 -0.15 10.32
C PRO A 118 -16.55 -1.10 11.51
N LYS A 119 -16.72 -0.56 12.72
CA LYS A 119 -17.09 -1.37 13.89
C LYS A 119 -18.41 -2.07 13.55
N PRO A 120 -18.50 -3.41 13.65
CA PRO A 120 -19.79 -4.06 13.64
C PRO A 120 -20.45 -3.74 14.98
N SER A 121 -21.24 -2.67 15.05
CA SER A 121 -22.14 -2.46 16.18
C SER A 121 -23.40 -3.28 15.94
N THR A 122 -23.36 -4.46 16.55
CA THR A 122 -24.47 -5.36 16.83
C THR A 122 -25.72 -4.62 17.31
N SER A 123 -26.84 -5.07 16.76
CA SER A 123 -28.22 -4.90 17.22
C SER A 123 -28.38 -4.91 18.74
N SER A 124 -29.21 -4.03 19.26
CA SER A 124 -30.22 -4.30 20.30
C SER A 124 -31.24 -3.17 20.33
#